data_AF-A0A062V555-F1
#
_entry.id   AF-A0A062V555-F1
#
_cell.length_a   1.000
_cell.length_b   1.000
_cell.length_c   1.000
_cell.angle_alpha   90.00
_cell.angle_beta   90.00
_cell.angle_gamma   90.00
#
_symmetry.space_group_name_H-M   'P 1'
#
loop_
_entity.id
_entity.type
_entity.pdbx_description
1 polymer ?
#
loop_
_entity_poly.entity_id
_entity_poly.type
_entity_poly.pdbx_seq_one_letter_code
_entity_poly.pdbx_strand_id
1 'polypeptide(L)'
;MPSKSIELPEDLYLKVGAVAREHFETTGEYIKKVVSDAIREELELRDIKRQIASRYAAGEISYESLKTLLGFKEAERIRIYKETILESLKEADDVVERLKE
;
A
#
# COMPACT_ATOMS: atom_id res chain seq x y z
N MET A 1 1.83 30.50 -4.02
CA MET A 1 2.47 29.23 -3.59
C MET A 1 3.90 29.23 -4.11
N PRO A 2 4.93 28.92 -3.31
CA PRO A 2 6.29 28.84 -3.81
C PRO A 2 6.41 27.69 -4.82
N SER A 3 6.88 27.98 -6.02
CA SER A 3 7.18 26.97 -7.05
C SER A 3 8.47 26.25 -6.65
N LYS A 4 8.38 25.00 -6.18
CA LYS A 4 9.55 24.12 -6.11
C LYS A 4 9.90 23.69 -7.53
N SER A 5 11.12 23.97 -7.96
CA SER A 5 11.66 23.44 -9.21
C SER A 5 11.94 21.95 -9.02
N ILE A 6 11.34 21.12 -9.88
CA ILE A 6 11.65 19.70 -9.98
C ILE A 6 12.58 19.56 -11.17
N GLU A 7 13.83 19.19 -10.93
CA GLU A 7 14.76 18.83 -12.00
C GLU A 7 14.41 17.40 -12.46
N LEU A 8 13.92 17.30 -13.69
CA LEU A 8 13.69 16.02 -14.34
C LEU A 8 14.89 15.68 -15.21
N PRO A 9 15.26 14.39 -15.32
CA PRO A 9 16.19 13.93 -16.35
C PRO A 9 15.76 14.43 -17.73
N GLU A 10 16.72 14.81 -18.56
CA GLU A 10 16.46 15.43 -19.87
C GLU A 10 15.60 14.55 -20.77
N ASP A 11 15.82 13.24 -20.77
CA ASP A 11 15.04 12.27 -21.55
C ASP A 11 13.57 12.22 -21.10
N LEU A 12 13.33 12.32 -19.80
CA LEU A 12 12.01 12.32 -19.19
C LEU A 12 11.30 13.64 -19.47
N TYR A 13 12.01 14.76 -19.38
CA TYR A 13 11.48 16.09 -19.71
C TYR A 13 11.00 16.17 -21.16
N LEU A 14 11.77 15.64 -22.11
CA LEU A 14 11.40 15.60 -23.53
C LEU A 14 10.15 14.75 -23.78
N LYS A 15 10.06 13.56 -23.17
CA LYS A 15 8.89 12.68 -23.25
C LYS A 15 7.64 13.34 -22.67
N VAL A 16 7.77 13.95 -21.49
CA VAL A 16 6.70 14.66 -20.81
C VAL A 16 6.23 15.85 -21.65
N GLY A 17 7.15 16.63 -22.23
CA GLY A 17 6.83 17.77 -23.09
C GLY A 17 6.21 17.39 -24.43
N ALA A 18 6.47 16.18 -24.95
CA ALA A 18 5.80 15.67 -26.15
C ALA A 18 4.33 15.34 -25.86
N VAL A 19 4.06 14.56 -24.81
CA VAL A 19 2.69 14.18 -24.40
C VAL A 19 1.88 15.37 -23.93
N ALA A 20 2.50 16.30 -23.20
CA ALA A 20 1.82 17.51 -22.75
C ALA A 20 1.31 18.34 -23.94
N ARG A 21 2.09 18.50 -25.01
CA ARG A 21 1.70 19.29 -26.19
C ARG A 21 0.53 18.68 -26.99
N GLU A 22 0.29 17.38 -26.86
CA GLU A 22 -0.80 16.69 -27.57
C GLU A 22 -2.14 16.75 -26.81
N HIS A 23 -2.11 16.93 -25.49
CA HIS A 23 -3.27 16.70 -24.63
C HIS A 23 -3.49 17.73 -23.52
N PHE A 24 -2.57 18.68 -23.30
CA PHE A 24 -2.60 19.64 -22.18
C PHE A 24 -2.12 21.03 -22.61
N GLU A 25 -2.58 22.09 -21.93
CA GLU A 25 -2.15 23.46 -22.24
C GLU A 25 -0.72 23.72 -21.76
N THR A 26 -0.30 23.07 -20.67
CA THR A 26 1.05 23.20 -20.13
C THR A 26 1.67 21.88 -19.66
N THR A 27 3.00 21.77 -19.75
CA THR A 27 3.78 20.67 -19.16
C THR A 27 3.51 20.52 -17.64
N GLY A 28 3.27 21.63 -16.94
CA GLY A 28 2.97 21.63 -15.51
C GLY A 28 1.63 20.98 -15.17
N GLU A 29 0.61 21.16 -16.00
CA GLU A 29 -0.69 20.50 -15.82
C GLU A 29 -0.61 19.00 -16.06
N TYR A 30 0.12 18.60 -17.10
CA TYR A 30 0.38 17.19 -17.36
C TYR A 30 1.12 16.52 -16.19
N ILE A 31 2.20 17.15 -15.69
CA ILE A 31 2.93 16.63 -14.51
C ILE A 31 2.02 16.52 -13.29
N LYS A 32 1.20 17.53 -13.00
CA LYS A 32 0.25 17.49 -11.87
C LYS A 32 -0.73 16.33 -12.00
N LYS A 33 -1.26 16.10 -13.20
CA LYS A 33 -2.17 14.99 -13.46
C LYS A 33 -1.48 13.64 -13.24
N VAL A 34 -0.33 13.42 -13.87
CA VAL A 34 0.44 12.16 -13.74
C VAL A 34 0.78 11.86 -12.27
N VAL A 35 1.24 12.87 -11.53
CA VAL A 35 1.55 12.70 -10.10
C VAL A 35 0.29 12.38 -9.30
N SER A 36 -0.82 13.05 -9.59
CA SER A 36 -2.09 12.82 -8.90
C SER A 36 -2.65 11.42 -9.19
N ASP A 37 -2.57 10.97 -10.44
CA ASP A 37 -2.98 9.64 -10.88
C ASP A 37 -2.12 8.56 -10.21
N ALA A 38 -0.79 8.72 -10.21
CA ALA A 38 0.12 7.79 -9.55
C ALA A 38 -0.11 7.71 -8.02
N ILE A 39 -0.38 8.84 -7.36
CA ILE A 39 -0.73 8.86 -5.94
C ILE A 39 -2.06 8.13 -5.71
N ARG A 40 -3.07 8.36 -6.55
CA ARG A 40 -4.36 7.67 -6.46
C ARG A 40 -4.20 6.16 -6.62
N GLU A 41 -3.48 5.71 -7.64
CA GLU A 41 -3.22 4.29 -7.88
C GLU A 41 -2.51 3.64 -6.68
N GLU A 42 -1.51 4.30 -6.10
CA GLU A 42 -0.80 3.80 -4.92
C GLU A 42 -1.74 3.72 -3.69
N LEU A 43 -2.62 4.70 -3.50
CA LEU A 43 -3.61 4.67 -2.41
C LEU A 43 -4.63 3.55 -2.60
N GLU A 44 -5.14 3.35 -3.82
CA GLU A 44 -6.07 2.28 -4.15
C GLU A 44 -5.43 0.90 -3.94
N LEU A 45 -4.19 0.71 -4.40
CA LEU A 45 -3.42 -0.52 -4.15
C LEU A 45 -3.23 -0.76 -2.66
N ARG A 46 -2.93 0.27 -1.88
CA ARG A 46 -2.80 0.16 -0.42
C ARG A 46 -4.10 -0.28 0.23
N ASP A 47 -5.23 0.27 -0.19
CA ASP A 47 -6.55 -0.10 0.33
C ASP A 47 -6.91 -1.55 -0.02
N ILE A 48 -6.64 -1.99 -1.27
CA ILE A 48 -6.82 -3.38 -1.69
C ILE A 48 -5.98 -4.32 -0.82
N LYS A 49 -4.69 -4.02 -0.61
CA LYS A 49 -3.81 -4.81 0.25
C LYS A 49 -4.33 -4.90 1.69
N ARG A 50 -4.83 -3.78 2.23
CA ARG A 50 -5.41 -3.71 3.57
C ARG A 50 -6.66 -4.59 3.68
N GLN A 51 -7.55 -4.55 2.70
CA GLN A 51 -8.75 -5.39 2.67
C GLN A 51 -8.36 -6.88 2.65
N ILE A 52 -7.43 -7.28 1.79
CA ILE A 52 -6.95 -8.67 1.71
C ILE A 52 -6.37 -9.11 3.06
N ALA A 53 -5.52 -8.29 3.68
CA ALA A 53 -4.94 -8.58 5.00
C ALA A 53 -6.02 -8.74 6.08
N SER A 54 -7.04 -7.87 6.08
CA SER A 54 -8.17 -7.95 7.02
C SER A 54 -8.95 -9.25 6.87
N ARG A 55 -9.21 -9.68 5.63
CA ARG A 55 -9.92 -10.95 5.37
C ARG A 55 -9.12 -12.16 5.82
N TYR A 56 -7.78 -12.13 5.67
CA TYR A 56 -6.91 -13.17 6.21
C TYR A 56 -6.91 -13.18 7.74
N ALA A 57 -6.85 -12.01 8.38
CA ALA A 57 -6.94 -11.89 9.83
C ALA A 57 -8.25 -12.50 10.37
N ALA A 58 -9.37 -12.23 9.70
CA ALA A 58 -10.68 -12.79 10.00
C ALA A 58 -10.84 -14.29 9.66
N GLY A 59 -9.87 -14.90 8.98
CA GLY A 59 -9.92 -16.31 8.57
C GLY A 59 -10.79 -16.58 7.34
N GLU A 60 -11.21 -15.54 6.62
CA GLU A 60 -12.03 -15.67 5.40
C GLU A 60 -11.24 -16.17 4.19
N ILE A 61 -9.92 -15.98 4.19
CA ILE A 61 -9.03 -16.46 3.13
C ILE A 61 -7.86 -17.25 3.73
N SER A 62 -7.36 -18.22 2.97
CA SER A 62 -6.23 -19.05 3.37
C SER A 62 -4.88 -18.31 3.22
N TYR A 63 -3.85 -18.81 3.88
CA TYR A 63 -2.48 -18.30 3.70
C TYR A 63 -1.96 -18.51 2.26
N GLU A 64 -2.34 -19.61 1.61
CA GLU A 64 -2.03 -19.82 0.18
C GLU A 64 -2.67 -18.74 -0.70
N SER A 65 -3.95 -18.43 -0.47
CA SER A 65 -4.65 -17.35 -1.18
C SER A 65 -3.99 -15.99 -0.93
N LEU A 66 -3.54 -15.73 0.31
CA LEU A 66 -2.83 -14.50 0.66
C LEU A 66 -1.51 -14.38 -0.12
N LYS A 67 -0.74 -15.47 -0.23
CA LYS A 67 0.50 -15.52 -1.03
C LYS A 67 0.24 -15.25 -2.50
N THR A 68 -0.82 -15.82 -3.07
CA THR A 68 -1.19 -15.58 -4.48
C THR A 68 -1.54 -14.11 -4.72
N LEU A 69 -2.24 -13.47 -3.79
CA LEU A 69 -2.73 -12.10 -3.97
C LEU A 69 -1.67 -11.03 -3.68
N LEU A 70 -0.81 -11.24 -2.70
CA LEU A 70 0.14 -10.22 -2.21
C LEU A 70 1.61 -10.56 -2.50
N GLY A 71 1.89 -11.78 -2.91
CA GLY A 71 3.24 -12.32 -3.00
C GLY A 71 3.74 -12.85 -1.65
N PHE A 72 4.76 -13.72 -1.72
CA PHE A 72 5.28 -14.46 -0.58
C PHE A 72 5.74 -13.55 0.58
N LYS A 73 6.57 -12.53 0.29
CA LYS A 73 7.15 -11.66 1.33
C LYS A 73 6.08 -10.91 2.13
N GLU A 74 5.09 -10.39 1.45
CA GLU A 74 4.02 -9.60 2.05
C GLU A 74 3.08 -10.50 2.88
N ALA A 75 2.70 -11.65 2.31
CA ALA A 75 1.87 -12.64 2.99
C ALA A 75 2.54 -13.17 4.26
N GLU A 76 3.84 -13.45 4.20
CA GLU A 76 4.60 -13.95 5.34
C GLU A 76 4.67 -12.93 6.48
N ARG A 77 4.89 -11.65 6.14
CA ARG A 77 4.87 -10.59 7.13
C ARG A 77 3.51 -10.48 7.83
N ILE A 78 2.41 -10.56 7.07
CA ILE A 78 1.05 -10.51 7.63
C ILE A 78 0.76 -11.73 8.50
N ARG A 79 1.21 -12.93 8.09
CA ARG A 79 1.07 -14.17 8.87
C ARG A 79 1.75 -14.03 10.23
N ILE A 80 3.01 -13.60 10.24
CA ILE A 80 3.78 -13.40 11.46
C ILE A 80 3.07 -12.40 12.38
N TYR A 81 2.62 -11.25 11.85
CA TYR A 81 1.88 -10.28 12.67
C TYR A 81 0.60 -10.87 13.28
N LYS A 82 -0.17 -11.64 12.51
CA LYS A 82 -1.38 -12.31 13.02
C LYS A 82 -1.04 -13.27 14.16
N GLU A 83 -0.01 -14.08 13.99
CA GLU A 83 0.45 -15.06 15.00
C GLU A 83 0.92 -14.36 16.28
N THR A 84 1.76 -13.33 16.16
CA THR A 84 2.24 -12.56 17.33
C THR A 84 1.10 -11.90 18.10
N ILE A 85 0.09 -11.35 17.41
CA ILE A 85 -1.08 -10.76 18.07
C ILE A 85 -1.87 -11.84 18.81
N LEU A 86 -2.09 -13.01 18.19
CA LEU A 86 -2.83 -14.11 18.81
C LEU A 86 -2.09 -14.68 20.04
N GLU A 87 -0.77 -14.82 19.97
CA GLU A 87 0.07 -15.22 21.09
C GLU A 87 -0.04 -14.21 22.25
N SER A 88 0.09 -12.92 21.94
CA SER A 88 -0.02 -11.85 22.96
C SER A 88 -1.39 -11.83 23.64
N LEU A 89 -2.47 -12.05 22.88
CA LEU A 89 -3.82 -12.12 23.44
C LEU A 89 -3.99 -13.34 24.34
N LYS A 90 -3.48 -14.49 23.92
CA LYS A 90 -3.53 -15.72 24.73
C LYS A 90 -2.76 -15.55 26.04
N GLU A 91 -1.56 -14.96 26.00
CA GLU A 91 -0.79 -14.68 27.21
C GLU A 91 -1.54 -13.74 28.17
N ALA A 92 -2.24 -12.73 27.65
CA ALA A 92 -3.05 -11.84 28.46
C ALA A 92 -4.23 -12.57 29.12
N ASP A 93 -4.92 -13.44 28.39
CA ASP A 93 -6.01 -14.26 28.93
C ASP A 93 -5.51 -15.20 30.03
N ASP A 94 -4.34 -15.83 29.84
CA ASP A 94 -3.71 -16.71 30.82
C ASP A 94 -3.30 -15.94 32.11
N VAL A 95 -2.94 -14.66 32.00
CA VAL A 95 -2.68 -13.81 33.18
C VAL A 95 -3.99 -13.49 33.92
N VAL A 96 -5.05 -13.16 33.18
CA VAL A 96 -6.35 -12.83 33.77
C VAL A 96 -6.93 -14.02 34.54
N GLU A 97 -6.85 -15.23 33.99
CA GLU A 97 -7.33 -16.44 34.68
C GLU A 97 -6.56 -16.72 35.97
N ARG A 98 -5.23 -16.59 35.97
CA ARG A 98 -4.39 -16.75 37.18
C ARG A 98 -4.65 -15.73 38.28
N LEU A 99 -5.23 -14.57 37.95
CA LEU A 99 -5.61 -13.55 38.93
C LEU A 99 -7.00 -13.80 39.54
N LYS A 100 -7.78 -14.73 38.99
CA LYS A 100 -9.10 -15.13 39.51
C LYS A 100 -9.01 -16.32 40.48
N GLU A 101 -7.90 -17.05 40.49
CA GLU A 101 -7.56 -18.11 41.45
C GLU A 101 -6.97 -17.55 42.76
#